data_AF-A0A853FWZ5-F1
#
_entry.id   AF-A0A853FWZ5-F1
#
_cell.length_a   1.000
_cell.length_b   1.000
_cell.length_c   1.000
_cell.angle_alpha   90.00
_cell.angle_beta   90.00
_cell.angle_gamma   90.00
#
_symmetry.space_group_name_H-M   'P 1'
#
loop_
_entity.id
_entity.type
_entity.pdbx_description
1 polymer ?
#
loop_
_entity_poly.entity_id
_entity_poly.type
_entity_poly.pdbx_seq_one_letter_code
_entity_poly.pdbx_strand_id
1 'polypeptide(L)'
;MTIKKLLALAALLFAPAAHASPPLPAATIDVIAKTLPSCTGGWQSAAHDWKMIGPAELAPRLALLNRPSLALDEDGGYELYEIGKAMLFPALGAPTWFVDGGPGIKCPARPKEAIALLEYLVGEHPGDLRGWGNAFDVLGLAYAIGAVGAPDPVRAQHYYLRGRIHWQLLGHDSWSDGKDKDLLANIERAGMRPYLEEQALRPYSGAAHIILAEEALPSDPARARKLLLIPDFRALNRLFELEAAGSIPEADKPADIPIWVEAIRMTGNDKLIARMFKAVNALNGGTLPTATERPAVKTLLALLRRDTLRSPGSTPPIPLRALVDPQGRLLYVQLCTSAGARFSLVSSGKGNARRLFDPARLPPLPVPTIDGRPAYGWVILPAVQFKSLDNDKVSINLIELPAESCAVPD
;
A
#
# COMPACT_ATOMS: atom_id res chain seq x y z
N MET A 1 33.18 -22.68 14.38
CA MET A 1 32.04 -21.73 14.32
C MET A 1 32.61 -20.37 13.97
N THR A 2 32.38 -19.85 12.75
CA THR A 2 33.09 -18.68 12.21
C THR A 2 32.43 -17.36 12.61
N ILE A 3 33.26 -16.36 12.94
CA ILE A 3 32.94 -14.97 13.33
C ILE A 3 31.85 -14.31 12.45
N LYS A 4 31.72 -14.70 11.18
CA LYS A 4 30.65 -14.23 10.28
C LYS A 4 29.22 -14.56 10.73
N LYS A 5 28.99 -15.60 11.55
CA LYS A 5 27.65 -15.93 12.08
C LYS A 5 27.26 -15.10 13.31
N LEU A 6 28.22 -14.49 14.01
CA LEU A 6 27.96 -13.61 15.16
C LEU A 6 27.54 -12.20 14.71
N LEU A 7 28.03 -11.71 13.58
CA LEU A 7 27.63 -10.40 13.02
C LEU A 7 26.21 -10.38 12.44
N ALA A 8 25.71 -11.51 11.92
CA ALA A 8 24.34 -11.61 11.41
C ALA A 8 23.29 -11.70 12.53
N LEU A 9 23.68 -12.16 13.73
CA LEU A 9 22.80 -12.18 14.91
C LEU A 9 22.83 -10.86 15.69
N ALA A 10 23.93 -10.11 15.61
CA ALA A 10 24.05 -8.79 16.24
C ALA A 10 23.23 -7.71 15.50
N ALA A 11 23.06 -7.82 14.18
CA ALA A 11 22.26 -6.86 13.41
C ALA A 11 20.73 -6.93 13.68
N LEU A 12 20.24 -8.03 14.27
CA LEU A 12 18.84 -8.18 14.68
C LEU A 12 18.57 -7.71 16.12
N LEU A 13 19.62 -7.36 16.89
CA LEU A 13 19.50 -6.90 18.29
C LEU A 13 19.69 -5.38 18.44
N PHE A 14 19.91 -4.65 17.35
CA PHE A 14 20.06 -3.19 17.34
C PHE A 14 19.10 -2.50 16.35
N ALA A 15 17.93 -3.08 16.08
CA ALA A 15 16.80 -2.21 15.79
C ALA A 15 16.54 -1.48 17.12
N PRO A 16 16.64 -0.14 17.21
CA PRO A 16 16.09 0.54 18.37
C PRO A 16 14.65 0.06 18.46
N ALA A 17 14.28 -0.58 19.58
CA ALA A 17 12.88 -0.80 19.87
C ALA A 17 12.25 0.58 19.71
N ALA A 18 11.40 0.74 18.68
CA ALA A 18 10.74 2.01 18.42
C ALA A 18 10.11 2.43 19.75
N HIS A 19 10.62 3.49 20.36
CA HIS A 19 10.08 3.95 21.63
C HIS A 19 8.72 4.51 21.28
N ALA A 20 7.69 3.74 21.63
CA ALA A 20 6.31 4.19 21.51
C ALA A 20 6.17 5.55 22.20
N SER A 21 5.45 6.46 21.58
CA SER A 21 4.98 7.66 22.26
C SER A 21 4.28 7.26 23.56
N PRO A 22 4.61 7.93 24.68
CA PRO A 22 4.00 7.61 25.96
C PRO A 22 2.49 7.89 25.93
N PRO A 23 1.71 7.32 26.86
CA PRO A 23 0.30 7.66 27.02
C PRO A 23 0.05 9.17 27.04
N LEU A 24 -1.05 9.59 26.41
CA LEU A 24 -1.49 10.96 26.47
C LEU A 24 -1.82 11.34 27.92
N PRO A 25 -1.48 12.57 28.38
CA PRO A 25 -1.83 13.00 29.73
C PRO A 25 -3.35 12.93 29.95
N ALA A 26 -3.78 12.40 31.10
CA ALA A 26 -5.20 12.24 31.42
C ALA A 26 -5.99 13.55 31.29
N ALA A 27 -5.38 14.68 31.68
CA ALA A 27 -5.98 16.00 31.52
C ALA A 27 -6.25 16.36 30.04
N THR A 28 -5.36 15.98 29.13
CA THR A 28 -5.55 16.17 27.68
C THR A 28 -6.71 15.29 27.19
N ILE A 29 -6.74 14.01 27.59
CA ILE A 29 -7.81 13.07 27.23
C ILE A 29 -9.16 13.60 27.70
N ASP A 30 -9.24 14.11 28.94
CA ASP A 30 -10.47 14.66 29.52
C ASP A 30 -11.00 15.86 28.73
N VAL A 31 -10.13 16.74 28.24
CA VAL A 31 -10.53 17.89 27.42
C VAL A 31 -11.03 17.44 26.06
N ILE A 32 -10.38 16.45 25.44
CA ILE A 32 -10.83 15.87 24.17
C ILE A 32 -12.21 15.22 24.37
N ALA A 33 -12.38 14.43 25.43
CA ALA A 33 -13.64 13.76 25.76
C ALA A 33 -14.78 14.76 26.02
N LYS A 34 -14.51 15.89 26.68
CA LYS A 34 -15.51 16.95 26.89
C LYS A 34 -15.82 17.76 25.63
N THR A 35 -14.89 17.81 24.68
CA THR A 35 -15.08 18.52 23.40
C THR A 35 -15.89 17.68 22.42
N LEU A 36 -15.70 16.35 22.41
CA LEU A 36 -16.29 15.46 21.42
C LEU A 36 -17.83 15.55 21.29
N PRO A 37 -18.64 15.70 22.37
CA PRO A 37 -20.10 15.88 22.26
C PRO A 37 -20.55 17.15 21.53
N SER A 38 -19.67 18.16 21.43
CA SER A 38 -19.94 19.41 20.70
C SER A 38 -19.50 19.35 19.23
N CYS A 39 -18.86 18.26 18.82
CA CYS A 39 -18.49 18.04 17.43
C CYS A 39 -19.72 17.60 16.62
N THR A 40 -19.70 17.86 15.31
CA THR A 40 -20.76 17.50 14.36
C THR A 40 -20.19 16.89 13.09
N GLY A 41 -21.03 16.34 12.22
CA GLY A 41 -20.62 15.68 10.99
C GLY A 41 -20.17 14.24 11.21
N GLY A 42 -19.35 13.73 10.30
CA GLY A 42 -18.84 12.36 10.36
C GLY A 42 -17.85 12.10 9.23
N TRP A 43 -17.24 10.91 9.24
CA TRP A 43 -16.26 10.49 8.24
C TRP A 43 -16.49 9.02 7.85
N GLN A 44 -16.05 8.61 6.66
CA GLN A 44 -16.20 7.22 6.19
C GLN A 44 -15.08 6.34 6.72
N SER A 45 -15.39 5.42 7.64
CA SER A 45 -14.39 4.52 8.24
C SER A 45 -14.39 3.14 7.58
N ALA A 46 -13.22 2.71 7.09
CA ALA A 46 -13.02 1.35 6.59
C ALA A 46 -13.28 0.29 7.69
N ALA A 47 -12.95 0.59 8.95
CA ALA A 47 -13.22 -0.25 10.12
C ALA A 47 -14.72 -0.49 10.34
N HIS A 48 -15.56 0.37 9.78
CA HIS A 48 -17.02 0.32 9.85
C HIS A 48 -17.66 0.07 8.48
N ASP A 49 -17.01 -0.71 7.61
CA ASP A 49 -17.50 -1.04 6.25
C ASP A 49 -17.79 0.21 5.40
N TRP A 50 -16.94 1.24 5.53
CA TRP A 50 -17.08 2.54 4.85
C TRP A 50 -18.35 3.32 5.23
N LYS A 51 -18.97 2.99 6.37
CA LYS A 51 -20.08 3.77 6.92
C LYS A 51 -19.59 5.12 7.43
N MET A 52 -20.49 6.11 7.35
CA MET A 52 -20.32 7.39 8.02
C MET A 52 -20.40 7.15 9.53
N ILE A 53 -19.32 7.46 10.24
CA ILE A 53 -19.29 7.45 11.71
C ILE A 53 -19.05 8.86 12.24
N GLY A 54 -19.74 9.20 13.32
CA GLY A 54 -19.69 10.51 13.94
C GLY A 54 -18.91 10.53 15.25
N PRO A 55 -18.91 11.68 15.95
CA PRO A 55 -18.22 11.85 17.23
C PRO A 55 -18.63 10.83 18.30
N ALA A 56 -19.90 10.41 18.33
CA ALA A 56 -20.41 9.46 19.33
C ALA A 56 -19.80 8.06 19.15
N GLU A 57 -19.70 7.61 17.90
CA GLU A 57 -19.09 6.33 17.53
C GLU A 57 -17.58 6.32 17.78
N LEU A 58 -16.93 7.49 17.71
CA LEU A 58 -15.50 7.64 17.98
C LEU A 58 -15.15 7.76 19.47
N ALA A 59 -16.09 8.14 20.32
CA ALA A 59 -15.84 8.36 21.75
C ALA A 59 -15.17 7.16 22.47
N PRO A 60 -15.53 5.90 22.19
CA PRO A 60 -14.85 4.74 22.80
C PRO A 60 -13.35 4.66 22.49
N ARG A 61 -12.88 5.24 21.39
CA ARG A 61 -11.45 5.23 21.01
C ARG A 61 -10.58 6.07 21.93
N LEU A 62 -11.15 7.06 22.63
CA LEU A 62 -10.41 7.88 23.59
C LEU A 62 -9.82 7.05 24.74
N ALA A 63 -10.46 5.92 25.09
CA ALA A 63 -9.94 5.00 26.10
C ALA A 63 -8.59 4.37 25.71
N LEU A 64 -8.21 4.41 24.42
CA LEU A 64 -6.93 3.90 23.94
C LEU A 64 -5.77 4.89 24.16
N LEU A 65 -6.07 6.18 24.36
CA LEU A 65 -5.07 7.23 24.52
C LEU A 65 -4.30 7.14 25.85
N ASN A 66 -4.78 6.35 26.81
CA ASN A 66 -4.08 6.07 28.06
C ASN A 66 -3.01 4.97 27.92
N ARG A 67 -2.76 4.50 26.70
CA ARG A 67 -1.76 3.48 26.36
C ARG A 67 -0.65 4.12 25.54
N PRO A 68 0.51 3.46 25.40
CA PRO A 68 1.50 3.88 24.40
C PRO A 68 0.92 3.80 22.99
N SER A 69 1.36 4.69 22.09
CA SER A 69 0.90 4.78 20.69
C SER A 69 0.97 3.44 19.95
N LEU A 70 1.99 2.61 20.21
CA LEU A 70 2.11 1.32 19.56
C LEU A 70 0.99 0.32 19.91
N ALA A 71 0.20 0.58 20.96
CA ALA A 71 -0.96 -0.22 21.33
C ALA A 71 -2.23 0.11 20.50
N LEU A 72 -2.17 1.14 19.64
CA LEU A 72 -3.21 1.44 18.67
C LEU A 72 -3.06 0.56 17.43
N ASP A 73 -4.18 0.01 16.98
CA ASP A 73 -4.31 -0.51 15.61
C ASP A 73 -4.38 0.66 14.61
N GLU A 74 -4.22 0.32 13.32
CA GLU A 74 -4.19 1.31 12.24
C GLU A 74 -5.51 2.11 12.17
N ASP A 75 -6.64 1.40 12.26
CA ASP A 75 -7.98 1.98 12.24
C ASP A 75 -8.23 2.92 13.43
N GLY A 76 -7.85 2.52 14.64
CA GLY A 76 -7.93 3.37 15.83
C GLY A 76 -7.06 4.61 15.70
N GLY A 77 -5.88 4.49 15.07
CA GLY A 77 -5.04 5.63 14.72
C GLY A 77 -5.70 6.60 13.73
N TYR A 78 -6.32 6.09 12.66
CA TYR A 78 -7.04 6.92 11.68
C TYR A 78 -8.24 7.64 12.30
N GLU A 79 -9.00 6.94 13.13
CA GLU A 79 -10.15 7.47 13.85
C GLU A 79 -9.77 8.59 14.82
N LEU A 80 -8.69 8.39 15.59
CA LEU A 80 -8.16 9.42 16.49
C LEU A 80 -7.56 10.61 15.73
N TYR A 81 -6.93 10.36 14.57
CA TYR A 81 -6.44 11.42 13.70
C TYR A 81 -7.57 12.35 13.25
N GLU A 82 -8.74 11.81 12.87
CA GLU A 82 -9.88 12.63 12.45
C GLU A 82 -10.38 13.55 13.56
N ILE A 83 -10.35 13.11 14.83
CA ILE A 83 -10.67 13.96 15.99
C ILE A 83 -9.63 15.09 16.13
N GLY A 84 -8.34 14.74 16.10
CA GLY A 84 -7.24 15.72 16.22
C GLY A 84 -7.30 16.77 15.12
N LYS A 85 -7.45 16.34 13.87
CA LYS A 85 -7.63 17.20 12.70
C LYS A 85 -8.82 18.15 12.88
N ALA A 86 -9.98 17.63 13.26
CA ALA A 86 -11.21 18.42 13.41
C ALA A 86 -11.11 19.49 14.51
N MET A 87 -10.39 19.22 15.59
CA MET A 87 -10.16 20.17 16.69
C MET A 87 -9.10 21.23 16.35
N LEU A 88 -8.16 20.92 15.45
CA LEU A 88 -7.08 21.83 15.08
C LEU A 88 -7.47 22.79 13.96
N PHE A 89 -8.15 22.30 12.92
CA PHE A 89 -8.44 23.06 11.70
C PHE A 89 -9.11 24.43 11.92
N PRO A 90 -10.07 24.60 12.85
CA PRO A 90 -10.64 25.92 13.14
C PRO A 90 -9.62 26.96 13.60
N ALA A 91 -8.51 26.53 14.21
CA ALA A 91 -7.41 27.40 14.64
C ALA A 91 -6.37 27.66 13.55
N LEU A 92 -6.37 26.90 12.45
CA LEU A 92 -5.32 27.00 11.44
C LEU A 92 -5.52 28.14 10.44
N GLY A 93 -6.76 28.63 10.26
CA GLY A 93 -7.06 29.58 9.18
C GLY A 93 -6.61 29.09 7.80
N ALA A 94 -6.47 27.77 7.64
CA ALA A 94 -5.73 27.16 6.54
C ALA A 94 -6.48 27.34 5.20
N PRO A 95 -5.75 27.35 4.07
CA PRO A 95 -6.36 27.39 2.75
C PRO A 95 -7.40 26.27 2.56
N THR A 96 -8.42 26.52 1.74
CA THR A 96 -9.51 25.56 1.49
C THR A 96 -9.03 24.22 0.93
N TRP A 97 -7.87 24.15 0.30
CA TRP A 97 -7.26 22.89 -0.17
C TRP A 97 -6.61 22.08 0.96
N PHE A 98 -6.29 22.70 2.09
CA PHE A 98 -5.76 22.06 3.30
C PHE A 98 -6.88 21.53 4.20
N VAL A 99 -8.00 22.26 4.21
CA VAL A 99 -9.25 21.87 4.86
C VAL A 99 -10.06 21.07 3.84
N ASP A 100 -9.69 19.81 3.62
CA ASP A 100 -10.36 18.89 2.69
C ASP A 100 -11.87 19.18 2.61
N GLY A 101 -12.35 19.59 1.43
CA GLY A 101 -13.74 20.01 1.18
C GLY A 101 -14.78 18.88 1.26
N GLY A 102 -14.45 17.77 1.93
CA GLY A 102 -15.31 16.62 2.14
C GLY A 102 -16.19 16.74 3.40
N PRO A 103 -17.20 15.87 3.53
CA PRO A 103 -17.91 15.70 4.80
C PRO A 103 -16.91 15.15 5.83
N GLY A 104 -16.59 15.97 6.83
CA GLY A 104 -15.70 15.61 7.92
C GLY A 104 -16.29 16.00 9.27
N ILE A 105 -15.62 15.53 10.33
CA ILE A 105 -15.92 15.93 11.70
C ILE A 105 -15.57 17.41 11.86
N LYS A 106 -16.46 18.17 12.48
CA LYS A 106 -16.26 19.59 12.84
C LYS A 106 -16.32 19.72 14.34
N CYS A 107 -15.29 20.29 14.96
CA CYS A 107 -15.22 20.49 16.40
C CYS A 107 -14.94 21.96 16.75
N PRO A 108 -15.26 22.42 17.96
CA PRO A 108 -14.68 23.65 18.49
C PRO A 108 -13.15 23.59 18.52
N ALA A 109 -12.50 24.74 18.33
CA ALA A 109 -11.04 24.85 18.33
C ALA A 109 -10.45 24.38 19.68
N ARG A 110 -9.56 23.39 19.63
CA ARG A 110 -8.74 22.92 20.77
C ARG A 110 -7.31 22.65 20.30
N PRO A 111 -6.58 23.68 19.82
CA PRO A 111 -5.32 23.47 19.10
C PRO A 111 -4.24 22.83 19.97
N LYS A 112 -4.21 23.11 21.27
CA LYS A 112 -3.23 22.51 22.20
C LYS A 112 -3.43 21.01 22.33
N GLU A 113 -4.66 20.58 22.60
CA GLU A 113 -5.00 19.17 22.76
C GLU A 113 -4.93 18.41 21.43
N ALA A 114 -5.29 19.08 20.34
CA ALA A 114 -5.20 18.53 19.01
C ALA A 114 -3.76 18.30 18.56
N ILE A 115 -2.86 19.26 18.79
CA ILE A 115 -1.42 19.07 18.52
C ILE A 115 -0.88 17.92 19.37
N ALA A 116 -1.17 17.89 20.68
CA ALA A 116 -0.71 16.79 21.54
C ALA A 116 -1.20 15.42 21.06
N LEU A 117 -2.45 15.33 20.61
CA LEU A 117 -3.00 14.10 20.01
C LEU A 117 -2.28 13.73 18.71
N LEU A 118 -2.08 14.69 17.80
CA LEU A 118 -1.40 14.43 16.53
C LEU A 118 0.07 14.07 16.73
N GLU A 119 0.78 14.69 17.68
CA GLU A 119 2.16 14.34 18.05
C GLU A 119 2.26 12.90 18.56
N TYR A 120 1.34 12.50 19.45
CA TYR A 120 1.24 11.13 19.93
C TYR A 120 0.94 10.12 18.81
N LEU A 121 0.13 10.51 17.84
CA LEU A 121 -0.20 9.66 16.70
C LEU A 121 0.99 9.53 15.74
N VAL A 122 1.71 10.61 15.44
CA VAL A 122 2.85 10.52 14.50
C VAL A 122 4.12 9.97 15.13
N GLY A 123 4.24 10.08 16.46
CA GLY A 123 5.37 9.64 17.24
C GLY A 123 6.70 10.30 16.89
N GLU A 124 7.81 9.74 17.38
CA GLU A 124 9.16 10.23 17.09
C GLU A 124 9.87 9.40 16.01
N HIS A 125 9.53 8.11 15.91
CA HIS A 125 10.12 7.17 14.95
C HIS A 125 9.16 6.87 13.80
N PRO A 126 9.64 6.54 12.59
CA PRO A 126 8.78 6.13 11.48
C PRO A 126 7.91 4.91 11.82
N GLY A 127 8.40 3.97 12.65
CA GLY A 127 7.62 2.82 13.14
C GLY A 127 6.52 3.16 14.15
N ASP A 128 6.56 4.36 14.73
CA ASP A 128 5.59 4.83 15.72
C ASP A 128 4.34 5.47 15.10
N LEU A 129 4.40 5.85 13.82
CA LEU A 129 3.28 6.46 13.12
C LEU A 129 2.00 5.60 13.24
N ARG A 130 0.96 6.23 13.78
CA ARG A 130 -0.43 5.83 13.86
C ARG A 130 -1.28 6.90 13.18
N GLY A 131 -2.30 6.48 12.46
CA GLY A 131 -3.11 7.40 11.69
C GLY A 131 -2.47 7.85 10.37
N TRP A 132 -3.01 8.92 9.78
CA TRP A 132 -2.68 9.32 8.41
C TRP A 132 -1.33 10.05 8.32
N GLY A 133 -0.55 9.73 7.29
CA GLY A 133 0.76 10.35 7.06
C GLY A 133 0.72 11.86 6.80
N ASN A 134 -0.42 12.42 6.39
CA ASN A 134 -0.61 13.87 6.26
C ASN A 134 -0.70 14.59 7.63
N ALA A 135 -0.75 13.88 8.75
CA ALA A 135 -0.63 14.47 10.09
C ALA A 135 0.68 15.27 10.26
N PHE A 136 1.75 14.86 9.57
CA PHE A 136 3.00 15.63 9.49
C PHE A 136 2.79 17.02 8.88
N ASP A 137 2.04 17.10 7.78
CA ASP A 137 1.78 18.37 7.10
C ASP A 137 0.90 19.29 7.97
N VAL A 138 -0.08 18.70 8.68
CA VAL A 138 -0.95 19.39 9.64
C VAL A 138 -0.15 19.95 10.83
N LEU A 139 0.72 19.14 11.43
CA LEU A 139 1.60 19.58 12.51
C LEU A 139 2.58 20.66 12.03
N GLY A 140 3.18 20.47 10.86
CA GLY A 140 4.06 21.46 10.24
C GLY A 140 3.37 22.82 10.08
N LEU A 141 2.14 22.83 9.57
CA LEU A 141 1.36 24.07 9.43
C LEU A 141 1.02 24.69 10.79
N ALA A 142 0.59 23.88 11.76
CA ALA A 142 0.25 24.36 13.09
C ALA A 142 1.42 25.10 13.77
N TYR A 143 2.63 24.56 13.62
CA TYR A 143 3.85 25.20 14.11
C TYR A 143 4.25 26.42 13.27
N ALA A 144 4.10 26.38 11.95
CA ALA A 144 4.47 27.48 11.06
C ALA A 144 3.66 28.77 11.33
N ILE A 145 2.39 28.64 11.70
CA ILE A 145 1.50 29.79 11.95
C ILE A 145 1.38 30.15 13.43
N GLY A 146 1.88 29.30 14.34
CA GLY A 146 1.74 29.51 15.78
C GLY A 146 0.34 29.19 16.34
N ALA A 147 -0.25 28.04 15.99
CA ALA A 147 -1.61 27.69 16.41
C ALA A 147 -1.84 27.64 17.95
N VAL A 148 -0.76 27.49 18.75
CA VAL A 148 -0.80 27.46 20.22
C VAL A 148 0.18 28.48 20.85
N GLY A 149 0.79 29.35 20.04
CA GLY A 149 1.83 30.28 20.52
C GLY A 149 2.49 31.07 19.41
N ALA A 150 3.75 31.46 19.60
CA ALA A 150 4.52 32.04 18.51
C ALA A 150 4.83 30.99 17.44
N PRO A 151 4.93 31.37 16.16
CA PRO A 151 5.46 30.51 15.10
C PRO A 151 6.79 29.85 15.49
N ASP A 152 6.90 28.54 15.27
CA ASP A 152 8.11 27.74 15.45
C ASP A 152 8.55 27.17 14.10
N PRO A 153 9.38 27.89 13.34
CA PRO A 153 9.80 27.46 12.01
C PRO A 153 10.66 26.19 12.04
N VAL A 154 11.38 25.93 13.14
CA VAL A 154 12.23 24.74 13.27
C VAL A 154 11.37 23.50 13.43
N ARG A 155 10.37 23.53 14.32
CA ARG A 155 9.41 22.42 14.45
C ARG A 155 8.56 22.25 13.21
N ALA A 156 8.13 23.36 12.59
CA ALA A 156 7.40 23.31 11.33
C ALA A 156 8.19 22.56 10.26
N GLN A 157 9.45 22.95 10.03
CA GLN A 157 10.34 22.30 9.09
C GLN A 157 10.55 20.83 9.42
N HIS A 158 10.77 20.50 10.70
CA HIS A 158 10.94 19.12 11.14
C HIS A 158 9.77 18.23 10.72
N TYR A 159 8.53 18.65 10.98
CA TYR A 159 7.36 17.88 10.57
C TYR A 159 7.17 17.86 9.05
N TYR A 160 7.41 18.96 8.35
CA TYR A 160 7.33 18.97 6.89
C TYR A 160 8.35 18.02 6.23
N LEU A 161 9.58 17.93 6.75
CA LEU A 161 10.57 16.95 6.29
C LEU A 161 10.12 15.51 6.55
N ARG A 162 9.50 15.23 7.71
CA ARG A 162 8.88 13.92 7.96
C ARG A 162 7.77 13.63 6.95
N GLY A 163 6.89 14.59 6.68
CA GLY A 163 5.86 14.49 5.63
C GLY A 163 6.45 14.18 4.25
N ARG A 164 7.57 14.81 3.88
CA ARG A 164 8.31 14.51 2.63
C ARG A 164 8.85 13.09 2.57
N ILE A 165 9.40 12.59 3.68
CA ILE A 165 9.93 11.22 3.79
C ILE A 165 8.81 10.17 3.71
N HIS A 166 7.57 10.51 4.09
CA HIS A 166 6.42 9.60 4.06
C HIS A 166 5.58 9.66 2.78
N TRP A 167 5.30 10.85 2.23
CA TRP A 167 4.17 11.01 1.29
C TRP A 167 4.36 11.97 0.09
N GLN A 168 5.37 12.85 0.10
CA GLN A 168 5.78 13.74 -1.02
C GLN A 168 4.79 14.83 -1.53
N LEU A 169 3.78 15.28 -0.78
CA LEU A 169 2.86 16.32 -1.28
C LEU A 169 3.38 17.77 -1.18
N LEU A 170 4.37 18.05 -0.33
CA LEU A 170 4.82 19.43 -0.06
C LEU A 170 5.88 19.92 -1.05
N GLY A 171 5.74 21.18 -1.50
CA GLY A 171 6.76 21.91 -2.25
C GLY A 171 7.97 22.31 -1.39
N HIS A 172 9.09 22.64 -2.03
CA HIS A 172 10.36 22.94 -1.35
C HIS A 172 10.29 24.12 -0.37
N ASP A 173 9.42 25.10 -0.62
CA ASP A 173 9.26 26.27 0.25
C ASP A 173 8.79 25.90 1.67
N SER A 174 8.18 24.72 1.85
CA SER A 174 7.71 24.28 3.17
C SER A 174 8.79 23.54 3.98
N TRP A 175 9.62 22.72 3.35
CA TRP A 175 10.55 21.84 4.06
C TRP A 175 12.03 22.26 3.96
N SER A 176 12.36 23.21 3.09
CA SER A 176 13.73 23.74 2.95
C SER A 176 14.08 24.68 4.11
N ASP A 177 15.36 24.71 4.49
CA ASP A 177 15.92 25.71 5.41
C ASP A 177 16.22 27.05 4.75
N GLY A 178 15.82 27.23 3.48
CA GLY A 178 15.99 28.44 2.70
C GLY A 178 17.39 28.62 2.09
N LYS A 179 18.35 27.71 2.34
CA LYS A 179 19.70 27.79 1.75
C LYS A 179 19.76 27.20 0.34
N ASP A 180 19.11 26.07 0.14
CA ASP A 180 18.98 25.37 -1.14
C ASP A 180 17.68 24.57 -1.20
N LYS A 181 17.31 24.13 -2.41
CA LYS A 181 16.12 23.30 -2.66
C LYS A 181 16.45 21.81 -2.67
N ASP A 182 17.62 21.43 -2.18
CA ASP A 182 18.09 20.04 -2.22
C ASP A 182 17.52 19.26 -1.02
N LEU A 183 16.64 18.30 -1.28
CA LEU A 183 15.94 17.57 -0.22
C LEU A 183 16.90 16.79 0.67
N LEU A 184 17.92 16.15 0.09
CA LEU A 184 18.87 15.34 0.85
C LEU A 184 19.73 16.22 1.76
N ALA A 185 20.27 17.32 1.24
CA ALA A 185 21.03 18.28 2.04
C ALA A 185 20.20 18.83 3.21
N ASN A 186 18.90 19.09 3.01
CA ASN A 186 18.00 19.51 4.08
C ASN A 186 17.76 18.39 5.12
N ILE A 187 17.60 17.14 4.68
CA ILE A 187 17.50 15.97 5.58
C ILE A 187 18.78 15.81 6.42
N GLU A 188 19.96 15.92 5.80
CA GLU A 188 21.25 15.81 6.50
C GLU A 188 21.44 16.97 7.49
N ARG A 189 21.16 18.22 7.09
CA ARG A 189 21.25 19.38 7.98
C ARG A 189 20.29 19.31 9.16
N ALA A 190 19.11 18.73 8.96
CA ALA A 190 18.14 18.49 10.03
C ALA A 190 18.48 17.26 10.91
N GLY A 191 19.56 16.52 10.61
CA GLY A 191 19.92 15.29 11.33
C GLY A 191 18.94 14.14 11.12
N MET A 192 18.16 14.17 10.04
CA MET A 192 17.06 13.24 9.78
C MET A 192 17.46 12.02 8.94
N ARG A 193 18.75 11.86 8.63
CA ARG A 193 19.26 10.69 7.89
C ARG A 193 18.87 9.34 8.53
N PRO A 194 19.00 9.14 9.85
CA PRO A 194 18.54 7.89 10.47
C PRO A 194 17.03 7.65 10.30
N TYR A 195 16.22 8.70 10.37
CA TYR A 195 14.77 8.62 10.17
C TYR A 195 14.41 8.19 8.74
N LEU A 196 15.10 8.75 7.74
CA LEU A 196 14.95 8.36 6.32
C LEU A 196 15.27 6.88 6.10
N GLU A 197 16.41 6.42 6.63
CA GLU A 197 16.87 5.04 6.49
C GLU A 197 15.96 4.06 7.23
N GLU A 198 15.52 4.39 8.44
CA GLU A 198 14.55 3.60 9.20
C GLU A 198 13.20 3.51 8.45
N GLN A 199 12.72 4.61 7.86
CA GLN A 199 11.49 4.60 7.05
C GLN A 199 11.64 3.69 5.82
N ALA A 200 12.80 3.68 5.16
CA ALA A 200 13.06 2.82 4.01
C ALA A 200 13.13 1.31 4.36
N LEU A 201 13.21 0.94 5.65
CA LEU A 201 13.06 -0.46 6.06
C LEU A 201 11.60 -0.90 6.14
N ARG A 202 10.65 0.04 6.11
CA ARG A 202 9.22 -0.27 6.21
C ARG A 202 8.66 -0.72 4.86
N PRO A 203 7.73 -1.70 4.84
CA PRO A 203 7.01 -2.06 3.63
C PRO A 203 6.31 -0.84 3.00
N TYR A 204 6.32 -0.76 1.67
CA TYR A 204 5.58 0.26 0.91
C TYR A 204 5.99 1.72 1.20
N SER A 205 7.22 1.96 1.65
CA SER A 205 7.76 3.29 1.96
C SER A 205 8.32 4.02 0.73
N GLY A 206 7.53 4.10 -0.35
CA GLY A 206 8.02 4.56 -1.67
C GLY A 206 8.74 5.91 -1.67
N ALA A 207 8.29 6.87 -0.86
CA ALA A 207 8.92 8.19 -0.77
C ALA A 207 10.37 8.14 -0.27
N ALA A 208 10.66 7.38 0.79
CA ALA A 208 12.01 7.21 1.33
C ALA A 208 12.93 6.48 0.34
N HIS A 209 12.41 5.43 -0.31
CA HIS A 209 13.15 4.70 -1.35
C HIS A 209 13.52 5.57 -2.55
N ILE A 210 12.62 6.46 -2.99
CA ILE A 210 12.89 7.40 -4.06
C ILE A 210 14.02 8.36 -3.68
N ILE A 211 13.98 8.94 -2.48
CA ILE A 211 15.03 9.87 -2.00
C ILE A 211 16.40 9.17 -1.98
N LEU A 212 16.48 7.96 -1.42
CA LEU A 212 17.73 7.19 -1.37
C LEU A 212 18.20 6.73 -2.76
N ALA A 213 17.27 6.47 -3.68
CA ALA A 213 17.62 6.10 -5.06
C ALA A 213 18.17 7.30 -5.84
N GLU A 214 17.64 8.50 -5.62
CA GLU A 214 18.12 9.73 -6.23
C GLU A 214 19.51 10.10 -5.71
N GLU A 215 19.78 9.90 -4.41
CA GLU A 215 21.12 10.02 -3.83
C GLU A 215 22.13 9.05 -4.48
N ALA A 216 21.72 7.80 -4.73
CA ALA A 216 22.59 6.80 -5.32
C ALA A 216 22.97 7.13 -6.78
N LEU A 217 22.19 7.97 -7.47
CA LEU A 217 22.46 8.36 -8.85
C LEU A 217 23.38 9.60 -8.92
N PRO A 218 24.26 9.69 -9.94
CA PRO A 218 24.53 8.70 -11.00
C PRO A 218 25.53 7.61 -10.59
N SER A 219 26.07 7.67 -9.36
CA SER A 219 27.25 6.90 -8.93
C SER A 219 27.02 5.38 -8.82
N ASP A 220 25.80 4.95 -8.47
CA ASP A 220 25.42 3.54 -8.31
C ASP A 220 23.99 3.28 -8.82
N PRO A 221 23.81 3.18 -10.17
CA PRO A 221 22.50 2.90 -10.76
C PRO A 221 21.92 1.53 -10.36
N ALA A 222 22.77 0.57 -10.02
CA ALA A 222 22.35 -0.76 -9.59
C ALA A 222 21.69 -0.71 -8.20
N ARG A 223 22.27 0.05 -7.26
CA ARG A 223 21.65 0.31 -5.95
C ARG A 223 20.38 1.12 -6.07
N ALA A 224 20.35 2.16 -6.91
CA ALA A 224 19.14 2.94 -7.17
C ALA A 224 18.00 2.03 -7.67
N ARG A 225 18.30 1.12 -8.61
CA ARG A 225 17.33 0.11 -9.06
C ARG A 225 16.80 -0.74 -7.93
N LYS A 226 17.69 -1.26 -7.08
CA LYS A 226 17.32 -2.13 -5.96
C LYS A 226 16.42 -1.40 -4.95
N LEU A 227 16.68 -0.11 -4.71
CA LEU A 227 15.86 0.71 -3.84
C LEU A 227 14.46 0.94 -4.43
N LEU A 228 14.34 1.18 -5.73
CA LEU A 228 13.04 1.45 -6.36
C LEU A 228 12.22 0.19 -6.65
N LEU A 229 12.87 -0.97 -6.75
CA LEU A 229 12.21 -2.26 -6.98
C LEU A 229 11.58 -2.79 -5.69
N ILE A 230 10.50 -2.14 -5.26
CA ILE A 230 9.65 -2.54 -4.13
C ILE A 230 8.18 -2.48 -4.57
N PRO A 231 7.25 -3.20 -3.91
CA PRO A 231 5.84 -3.20 -4.28
C PRO A 231 5.09 -1.90 -3.91
N ASP A 232 5.68 -0.73 -4.14
CA ASP A 232 5.07 0.59 -3.99
C ASP A 232 4.87 1.25 -5.36
N PHE A 233 3.66 1.73 -5.64
CA PHE A 233 3.31 2.30 -6.95
C PHE A 233 4.19 3.50 -7.35
N ARG A 234 4.57 4.36 -6.40
CA ARG A 234 5.38 5.56 -6.68
C ARG A 234 6.82 5.15 -6.97
N ALA A 235 7.39 4.27 -6.16
CA ALA A 235 8.75 3.76 -6.38
C ALA A 235 8.88 3.05 -7.73
N LEU A 236 7.90 2.23 -8.09
CA LEU A 236 7.88 1.53 -9.38
C LEU A 236 7.66 2.46 -10.58
N ASN A 237 6.83 3.48 -10.47
CA ASN A 237 6.71 4.49 -11.52
C ASN A 237 8.05 5.21 -11.72
N ARG A 238 8.70 5.61 -10.63
CA ARG A 238 10.01 6.25 -10.69
C ARG A 238 11.08 5.34 -11.28
N LEU A 239 11.06 4.03 -10.96
CA LEU A 239 11.91 3.03 -11.61
C LEU A 239 11.72 3.05 -13.13
N PHE A 240 10.48 3.02 -13.61
CA PHE A 240 10.20 3.00 -15.05
C PHE A 240 10.61 4.29 -15.76
N GLU A 241 10.44 5.44 -15.12
CA GLU A 241 10.94 6.71 -15.66
C GLU A 241 12.46 6.68 -15.85
N LEU A 242 13.19 6.21 -14.86
CA LEU A 242 14.66 6.17 -14.88
C LEU A 242 15.21 5.09 -15.83
N GLU A 243 14.53 3.95 -15.95
CA GLU A 243 14.84 2.92 -16.95
C GLU A 243 14.58 3.46 -18.37
N ALA A 244 13.45 4.12 -18.61
CA ALA A 244 13.12 4.72 -19.91
C ALA A 244 14.10 5.84 -20.31
N ALA A 245 14.59 6.60 -19.34
CA ALA A 245 15.63 7.61 -19.54
C ALA A 245 17.04 7.03 -19.71
N GLY A 246 17.23 5.71 -19.56
CA GLY A 246 18.54 5.06 -19.60
C GLY A 246 19.45 5.38 -18.39
N SER A 247 18.90 6.00 -17.35
CA SER A 247 19.64 6.38 -16.12
C SER A 247 19.86 5.19 -15.20
N ILE A 248 19.01 4.16 -15.30
CA ILE A 248 19.15 2.89 -14.59
C ILE A 248 19.02 1.75 -15.61
N PRO A 249 19.84 0.69 -15.52
CA PRO A 249 19.72 -0.45 -16.43
C PRO A 249 18.40 -1.19 -16.20
N GLU A 250 17.69 -1.46 -17.28
CA GLU A 250 16.61 -2.44 -17.27
C GLU A 250 17.17 -3.84 -17.01
N ALA A 251 16.56 -4.58 -16.07
CA ALA A 251 16.95 -5.95 -15.80
C ALA A 251 15.73 -6.84 -15.57
N ASP A 252 15.56 -7.84 -16.42
CA ASP A 252 14.51 -8.86 -16.28
C ASP A 252 15.09 -10.06 -15.52
N LYS A 253 15.21 -9.95 -14.19
CA LYS A 253 15.78 -11.01 -13.35
C LYS A 253 14.69 -11.89 -12.73
N PRO A 254 14.94 -13.20 -12.53
CA PRO A 254 13.99 -14.08 -11.82
C PRO A 254 13.63 -13.57 -10.42
N ALA A 255 14.59 -12.95 -9.74
CA ALA A 255 14.41 -12.39 -8.41
C ALA A 255 13.38 -11.25 -8.34
N ASP A 256 13.06 -10.63 -9.48
CA ASP A 256 12.14 -9.51 -9.56
C ASP A 256 10.67 -10.00 -9.70
N ILE A 257 10.45 -11.24 -10.13
CA ILE A 257 9.12 -11.83 -10.35
C ILE A 257 8.21 -11.73 -9.11
N PRO A 258 8.65 -12.11 -7.89
CA PRO A 258 7.80 -11.98 -6.71
C PRO A 258 7.38 -10.54 -6.43
N ILE A 259 8.24 -9.56 -6.74
CA ILE A 259 7.95 -8.13 -6.55
C ILE A 259 6.91 -7.68 -7.58
N TRP A 260 7.04 -8.11 -8.84
CA TRP A 260 6.04 -7.85 -9.87
C TRP A 260 4.68 -8.46 -9.52
N VAL A 261 4.65 -9.71 -9.08
CA VAL A 261 3.42 -10.40 -8.66
C VAL A 261 2.71 -9.62 -7.55
N GLU A 262 3.45 -9.21 -6.53
CA GLU A 262 2.89 -8.45 -5.42
C GLU A 262 2.39 -7.07 -5.86
N ALA A 263 3.16 -6.35 -6.68
CA ALA A 263 2.76 -5.04 -7.19
C ALA A 263 1.53 -5.11 -8.13
N ILE A 264 1.42 -6.17 -8.93
CA ILE A 264 0.24 -6.44 -9.78
C ILE A 264 -0.99 -6.71 -8.91
N ARG A 265 -0.83 -7.46 -7.82
CA ARG A 265 -1.92 -7.74 -6.86
C ARG A 265 -2.49 -6.46 -6.25
N MET A 266 -1.62 -5.51 -5.94
CA MET A 266 -2.00 -4.24 -5.33
C MET A 266 -2.61 -3.24 -6.32
N THR A 267 -2.05 -3.13 -7.53
CA THR A 267 -2.34 -2.01 -8.45
C THR A 267 -3.14 -2.43 -9.68
N GLY A 268 -3.07 -3.69 -10.09
CA GLY A 268 -3.64 -4.16 -11.36
C GLY A 268 -3.03 -3.53 -12.61
N ASN A 269 -1.85 -2.91 -12.52
CA ASN A 269 -1.24 -2.13 -13.59
C ASN A 269 -0.71 -3.02 -14.74
N ASP A 270 -1.18 -2.78 -15.97
CA ASP A 270 -0.82 -3.54 -17.17
C ASP A 270 0.67 -3.46 -17.51
N LYS A 271 1.37 -2.35 -17.20
CA LYS A 271 2.82 -2.25 -17.42
C LYS A 271 3.59 -3.24 -16.55
N LEU A 272 3.16 -3.45 -15.30
CA LEU A 272 3.77 -4.43 -14.40
C LEU A 272 3.52 -5.86 -14.88
N ILE A 273 2.32 -6.13 -15.38
CA ILE A 273 1.95 -7.42 -15.98
C ILE A 273 2.86 -7.71 -17.18
N ALA A 274 3.06 -6.73 -18.07
CA ALA A 274 3.93 -6.88 -19.23
C ALA A 274 5.40 -7.13 -18.83
N ARG A 275 5.91 -6.43 -17.81
CA ARG A 275 7.25 -6.66 -17.23
C ARG A 275 7.40 -8.07 -16.69
N MET A 276 6.45 -8.54 -15.89
CA MET A 276 6.45 -9.90 -15.36
C MET A 276 6.48 -10.93 -16.49
N PHE A 277 5.63 -10.77 -17.52
CA PHE A 277 5.61 -11.67 -18.68
C PHE A 277 6.92 -11.66 -19.46
N LYS A 278 7.52 -10.49 -19.68
CA LYS A 278 8.83 -10.38 -20.32
C LYS A 278 9.89 -11.15 -19.54
N ALA A 279 9.92 -11.01 -18.21
CA ALA A 279 10.86 -11.72 -17.35
C ALA A 279 10.66 -13.24 -17.38
N VAL A 280 9.43 -13.75 -17.20
CA VAL A 280 9.19 -15.20 -17.26
C VAL A 280 9.47 -15.77 -18.65
N ASN A 281 9.16 -15.03 -19.70
CA ASN A 281 9.42 -15.47 -21.07
C ASN A 281 10.93 -15.58 -21.34
N ALA A 282 11.71 -14.58 -20.90
CA ALA A 282 13.16 -14.61 -21.01
C ALA A 282 13.79 -15.81 -20.26
N LEU A 283 13.28 -16.16 -19.08
CA LEU A 283 13.78 -17.30 -18.30
C LEU A 283 13.51 -18.66 -18.93
N ASN A 284 12.44 -18.75 -19.68
CA ASN A 284 12.09 -19.94 -20.44
C ASN A 284 12.75 -19.99 -21.84
N GLY A 285 13.66 -19.07 -22.15
CA GLY A 285 14.30 -19.02 -23.48
C GLY A 285 13.39 -18.47 -24.60
N GLY A 286 12.37 -17.69 -24.24
CA GLY A 286 11.50 -16.97 -25.18
C GLY A 286 10.12 -17.58 -25.40
N THR A 287 9.75 -18.61 -24.64
CA THR A 287 8.41 -19.24 -24.74
C THR A 287 7.71 -19.41 -23.40
N LEU A 288 6.37 -19.40 -23.38
CA LEU A 288 5.57 -19.74 -22.21
C LEU A 288 4.66 -20.93 -22.53
N PRO A 289 5.09 -22.17 -22.23
CA PRO A 289 4.31 -23.37 -22.51
C PRO A 289 3.00 -23.38 -21.71
N THR A 290 2.02 -24.10 -22.23
CA THR A 290 0.76 -24.38 -21.51
C THR A 290 0.76 -25.82 -21.03
N ALA A 291 0.42 -26.05 -19.76
CA ALA A 291 0.30 -27.38 -19.18
C ALA A 291 -0.81 -28.16 -19.91
N THR A 292 -0.52 -29.42 -20.23
CA THR A 292 -1.48 -30.34 -20.87
C THR A 292 -2.55 -30.80 -19.90
N GLU A 293 -2.19 -30.96 -18.63
CA GLU A 293 -3.09 -31.33 -17.55
C GLU A 293 -3.87 -30.12 -17.02
N ARG A 294 -5.12 -30.36 -16.63
CA ARG A 294 -6.00 -29.34 -16.04
C ARG A 294 -6.27 -29.63 -14.58
N PRO A 295 -6.36 -28.60 -13.73
CA PRO A 295 -6.75 -28.77 -12.35
C PRO A 295 -8.22 -29.22 -12.25
N ALA A 296 -8.49 -30.21 -11.40
CA ALA A 296 -9.84 -30.71 -11.19
C ALA A 296 -10.76 -29.64 -10.57
N VAL A 297 -11.96 -29.45 -11.17
CA VAL A 297 -12.97 -28.47 -10.72
C VAL A 297 -13.29 -28.62 -9.23
N LYS A 298 -13.48 -29.85 -8.76
CA LYS A 298 -13.83 -30.15 -7.37
C LYS A 298 -12.78 -29.63 -6.37
N THR A 299 -11.49 -29.71 -6.74
CA THR A 299 -10.37 -29.22 -5.93
C THR A 299 -10.38 -27.69 -5.85
N LEU A 300 -10.57 -27.01 -6.99
CA LEU A 300 -10.57 -25.55 -7.04
C LEU A 300 -11.78 -24.93 -6.33
N LEU A 301 -12.97 -25.50 -6.50
CA LEU A 301 -14.22 -24.94 -5.98
C LEU A 301 -14.21 -24.77 -4.45
N ALA A 302 -13.56 -25.69 -3.74
CA ALA A 302 -13.43 -25.67 -2.27
C ALA A 302 -12.51 -24.55 -1.75
N LEU A 303 -11.66 -23.98 -2.62
CA LEU A 303 -10.57 -23.08 -2.23
C LEU A 303 -10.77 -21.64 -2.72
N LEU A 304 -11.89 -21.36 -3.39
CA LEU A 304 -12.21 -20.03 -3.91
C LEU A 304 -12.50 -19.03 -2.78
N ARG A 305 -11.94 -17.82 -2.89
CA ARG A 305 -12.22 -16.70 -1.98
C ARG A 305 -13.50 -15.96 -2.33
N ARG A 306 -14.59 -16.35 -1.67
CA ARG A 306 -15.94 -15.78 -1.88
C ARG A 306 -16.14 -14.45 -1.15
N ASP A 307 -15.41 -14.23 -0.07
CA ASP A 307 -15.40 -13.05 0.79
C ASP A 307 -14.91 -11.77 0.09
N THR A 308 -14.21 -11.90 -1.03
CA THR A 308 -13.64 -10.76 -1.77
C THR A 308 -14.48 -10.26 -2.95
N LEU A 309 -15.65 -10.87 -3.15
CA LEU A 309 -16.54 -10.56 -4.26
C LEU A 309 -17.29 -9.26 -4.01
N ARG A 310 -17.27 -8.36 -4.99
CA ARG A 310 -18.09 -7.14 -4.99
C ARG A 310 -19.27 -7.32 -5.94
N SER A 311 -20.49 -7.42 -5.40
CA SER A 311 -21.78 -7.55 -6.10
C SER A 311 -21.69 -8.06 -7.55
N PRO A 312 -21.23 -9.30 -7.80
CA PRO A 312 -21.22 -9.83 -9.14
C PRO A 312 -22.66 -10.06 -9.59
N GLY A 313 -23.14 -9.24 -10.53
CA GLY A 313 -24.31 -9.61 -11.32
C GLY A 313 -24.06 -10.94 -12.06
N SER A 314 -25.11 -11.56 -12.59
CA SER A 314 -24.97 -12.78 -13.40
C SER A 314 -24.03 -12.55 -14.58
N THR A 315 -23.11 -13.48 -14.83
CA THR A 315 -22.18 -13.44 -15.97
C THR A 315 -22.32 -14.67 -16.86
N PRO A 316 -21.98 -14.59 -18.16
CA PRO A 316 -21.60 -15.78 -18.92
C PRO A 316 -20.35 -16.45 -18.31
N PRO A 317 -20.02 -17.69 -18.70
CA PRO A 317 -18.76 -18.33 -18.32
C PRO A 317 -17.56 -17.49 -18.78
N ILE A 318 -16.67 -17.18 -17.85
CA ILE A 318 -15.48 -16.36 -18.07
C ILE A 318 -14.26 -17.28 -18.17
N PRO A 319 -13.66 -17.47 -19.36
CA PRO A 319 -12.49 -18.31 -19.52
C PRO A 319 -11.25 -17.68 -18.86
N LEU A 320 -10.44 -18.51 -18.21
CA LEU A 320 -9.31 -18.08 -17.37
C LEU A 320 -8.09 -18.97 -17.59
N ARG A 321 -6.91 -18.39 -17.40
CA ARG A 321 -5.65 -19.13 -17.28
C ARG A 321 -4.80 -18.58 -16.14
N ALA A 322 -4.04 -19.47 -15.51
CA ALA A 322 -3.10 -19.15 -14.45
C ALA A 322 -1.67 -19.19 -14.99
N LEU A 323 -0.88 -18.15 -14.74
CA LEU A 323 0.57 -18.23 -14.84
C LEU A 323 1.09 -18.87 -13.55
N VAL A 324 1.92 -19.90 -13.69
CA VAL A 324 2.53 -20.62 -12.56
C VAL A 324 4.05 -20.60 -12.64
N ASP A 325 4.71 -20.75 -11.50
CA ASP A 325 6.15 -20.98 -11.42
C ASP A 325 6.53 -22.47 -11.58
N PRO A 326 7.83 -22.81 -11.68
CA PRO A 326 8.29 -24.20 -11.80
C PRO A 326 7.94 -25.11 -10.60
N GLN A 327 7.37 -24.57 -9.52
CA GLN A 327 6.86 -25.33 -8.38
C GLN A 327 5.33 -25.45 -8.41
N GLY A 328 4.68 -24.95 -9.47
CA GLY A 328 3.22 -24.98 -9.63
C GLY A 328 2.49 -23.90 -8.83
N ARG A 329 3.20 -22.93 -8.25
CA ARG A 329 2.56 -21.85 -7.47
C ARG A 329 1.96 -20.82 -8.41
N LEU A 330 0.73 -20.40 -8.12
CA LEU A 330 0.04 -19.36 -8.88
C LEU A 330 0.77 -18.02 -8.74
N LEU A 331 1.13 -17.41 -9.86
CA LEU A 331 1.70 -16.07 -9.93
C LEU A 331 0.64 -15.04 -10.36
N TYR A 332 -0.20 -15.39 -11.34
CA TYR A 332 -1.15 -14.44 -11.93
C TYR A 332 -2.33 -15.15 -12.61
N VAL A 333 -3.51 -14.55 -12.57
CA VAL A 333 -4.69 -15.03 -13.30
C VAL A 333 -5.06 -14.07 -14.41
N GLN A 334 -5.09 -14.58 -15.64
CA GLN A 334 -5.49 -13.83 -16.82
C GLN A 334 -6.88 -14.26 -17.29
N LEU A 335 -7.68 -13.28 -17.70
CA LEU A 335 -8.92 -13.49 -18.43
C LEU A 335 -8.56 -13.79 -19.88
N CYS A 336 -9.08 -14.88 -20.43
CA CYS A 336 -8.88 -15.19 -21.83
C CYS A 336 -9.83 -14.34 -22.68
N THR A 337 -9.29 -13.67 -23.70
CA THR A 337 -10.10 -13.08 -24.77
C THR A 337 -10.34 -14.19 -25.79
N SER A 338 -11.52 -14.81 -25.79
CA SER A 338 -11.87 -15.75 -26.86
C SER A 338 -11.79 -15.00 -28.20
N ALA A 339 -11.08 -15.57 -29.18
CA ALA A 339 -11.01 -15.03 -30.53
C ALA A 339 -12.44 -14.73 -31.05
N GLY A 340 -12.76 -13.44 -31.25
CA GLY A 340 -14.02 -13.00 -31.85
C GLY A 340 -15.18 -12.63 -30.90
N ALA A 341 -15.10 -12.87 -29.58
CA ALA A 341 -16.20 -12.47 -28.70
C ALA A 341 -15.95 -11.08 -28.06
N ARG A 342 -16.70 -10.07 -28.52
CA ARG A 342 -16.89 -8.82 -27.78
C ARG A 342 -17.78 -9.10 -26.56
N PHE A 343 -17.23 -9.74 -25.54
CA PHE A 343 -17.91 -9.83 -24.25
C PHE A 343 -17.95 -8.44 -23.62
N SER A 344 -19.09 -7.75 -23.79
CA SER A 344 -19.50 -6.62 -22.95
C SER A 344 -19.84 -7.13 -21.54
N LEU A 345 -18.83 -7.67 -20.86
CA LEU A 345 -18.90 -8.02 -19.46
C LEU A 345 -18.78 -6.73 -18.66
N VAL A 346 -19.71 -6.50 -17.74
CA VAL A 346 -19.61 -5.47 -16.71
C VAL A 346 -18.24 -5.62 -16.03
N SER A 347 -17.49 -4.52 -15.90
CA SER A 347 -16.12 -4.49 -15.36
C SER A 347 -15.96 -5.21 -14.00
N SER A 348 -17.04 -5.26 -13.20
CA SER A 348 -17.11 -5.96 -11.92
C SER A 348 -16.94 -7.48 -12.04
N GLY A 349 -17.53 -8.13 -13.04
CA GLY A 349 -17.43 -9.59 -13.24
C GLY A 349 -16.02 -10.05 -13.59
N LYS A 350 -15.31 -9.28 -14.42
CA LYS A 350 -13.90 -9.53 -14.80
C LYS A 350 -12.96 -9.43 -13.61
N GLY A 351 -13.12 -8.37 -12.81
CA GLY A 351 -12.31 -8.16 -11.59
C GLY A 351 -12.56 -9.24 -10.53
N ASN A 352 -13.83 -9.64 -10.34
CA ASN A 352 -14.21 -10.68 -9.39
C ASN A 352 -13.63 -12.05 -9.76
N ALA A 353 -13.66 -12.44 -11.05
CA ALA A 353 -13.12 -13.72 -11.49
C ALA A 353 -11.63 -13.91 -11.17
N ARG A 354 -10.82 -12.85 -11.32
CA ARG A 354 -9.39 -12.87 -10.95
C ARG A 354 -9.19 -13.04 -9.43
N ARG A 355 -10.02 -12.39 -8.61
CA ARG A 355 -9.90 -12.37 -7.14
C ARG A 355 -10.29 -13.67 -6.46
N LEU A 356 -11.03 -14.55 -7.14
CA LEU A 356 -11.45 -15.85 -6.60
C LEU A 356 -10.26 -16.76 -6.27
N PHE A 357 -9.16 -16.64 -7.00
CA PHE A 357 -8.01 -17.51 -6.91
C PHE A 357 -6.93 -16.85 -6.05
N ASP A 358 -6.81 -17.30 -4.80
CA ASP A 358 -5.77 -16.84 -3.86
C ASP A 358 -4.55 -17.78 -3.91
N PRO A 359 -3.37 -17.30 -4.32
CA PRO A 359 -2.14 -18.10 -4.34
C PRO A 359 -1.83 -18.79 -3.01
N ALA A 360 -2.21 -18.20 -1.87
CA ALA A 360 -1.95 -18.76 -0.55
C ALA A 360 -2.85 -19.96 -0.20
N ARG A 361 -3.97 -20.15 -0.92
CA ARG A 361 -4.96 -21.21 -0.65
C ARG A 361 -4.96 -22.32 -1.69
N LEU A 362 -4.38 -22.08 -2.86
CA LEU A 362 -4.38 -23.05 -3.95
C LEU A 362 -3.28 -24.09 -3.76
N PRO A 363 -3.56 -25.38 -4.02
CA PRO A 363 -2.51 -26.38 -4.14
C PRO A 363 -1.62 -26.04 -5.35
N PRO A 364 -0.41 -26.62 -5.41
CA PRO A 364 0.39 -26.60 -6.62
C PRO A 364 -0.47 -27.03 -7.82
N LEU A 365 -0.51 -26.17 -8.83
CA LEU A 365 -1.16 -26.42 -10.10
C LEU A 365 -0.23 -27.24 -11.01
N PRO A 366 -0.76 -27.90 -12.06
CA PRO A 366 0.06 -28.61 -13.04
C PRO A 366 1.20 -27.74 -13.57
N VAL A 367 2.41 -28.30 -13.60
CA VAL A 367 3.62 -27.59 -14.00
C VAL A 367 3.93 -27.91 -15.46
N PRO A 368 3.98 -26.92 -16.37
CA PRO A 368 4.40 -27.16 -17.73
C PRO A 368 5.91 -27.42 -17.78
N THR A 369 6.34 -28.13 -18.83
CA THR A 369 7.76 -28.46 -19.02
C THR A 369 8.30 -27.95 -20.35
N ILE A 370 9.59 -27.59 -20.35
CA ILE A 370 10.40 -27.32 -21.54
C ILE A 370 11.56 -28.29 -21.48
N ASP A 371 11.72 -29.11 -22.53
CA ASP A 371 12.75 -30.16 -22.58
C ASP A 371 12.76 -31.08 -21.34
N GLY A 372 11.57 -31.41 -20.83
CA GLY A 372 11.39 -32.25 -19.64
C GLY A 372 11.71 -31.57 -18.31
N ARG A 373 12.02 -30.27 -18.29
CA ARG A 373 12.28 -29.50 -17.07
C ARG A 373 11.09 -28.63 -16.68
N PRO A 374 10.72 -28.54 -15.40
CA PRO A 374 9.73 -27.59 -14.90
C PRO A 374 10.04 -26.16 -15.36
N ALA A 375 9.04 -25.49 -15.92
CA ALA A 375 9.16 -24.14 -16.44
C ALA A 375 8.06 -23.24 -15.87
N TYR A 376 8.24 -21.92 -16.01
CA TYR A 376 7.11 -21.01 -15.87
C TYR A 376 6.13 -21.30 -17.01
N GLY A 377 4.82 -21.15 -16.78
CA GLY A 377 3.89 -21.28 -17.90
C GLY A 377 2.44 -21.23 -17.51
N TRP A 378 1.59 -21.49 -18.50
CA TRP A 378 0.15 -21.34 -18.39
C TRP A 378 -0.53 -22.63 -17.97
N VAL A 379 -1.53 -22.51 -17.10
CA VAL A 379 -2.46 -23.57 -16.76
C VAL A 379 -3.85 -23.09 -17.12
N ILE A 380 -4.55 -23.79 -17.99
CA ILE A 380 -5.95 -23.46 -18.32
C ILE A 380 -6.80 -23.79 -17.10
N LEU A 381 -7.50 -22.78 -16.58
CA LEU A 381 -8.41 -22.94 -15.46
C LEU A 381 -9.84 -23.21 -15.97
N PRO A 382 -10.70 -23.85 -15.16
CA PRO A 382 -12.13 -23.85 -15.41
C PRO A 382 -12.67 -22.42 -15.49
N ALA A 383 -13.61 -22.19 -16.40
CA ALA A 383 -14.27 -20.91 -16.55
C ALA A 383 -15.14 -20.60 -15.34
N VAL A 384 -15.15 -19.33 -14.91
CA VAL A 384 -15.96 -18.87 -13.79
C VAL A 384 -17.28 -18.31 -14.31
N GLN A 385 -18.40 -18.80 -13.77
CA GLN A 385 -19.71 -18.22 -14.00
C GLN A 385 -20.31 -17.75 -12.68
N PHE A 386 -20.66 -16.47 -12.61
CA PHE A 386 -21.47 -15.93 -11.52
C PHE A 386 -22.94 -16.02 -11.89
N LYS A 387 -23.79 -16.53 -11.00
CA LYS A 387 -25.24 -16.43 -11.13
C LYS A 387 -25.80 -15.72 -9.90
N SER A 388 -26.47 -14.60 -10.11
CA SER A 388 -27.26 -13.93 -9.08
C SER A 388 -28.37 -14.86 -8.62
N LEU A 389 -28.51 -14.98 -7.31
CA LEU A 389 -29.63 -15.63 -6.63
C LEU A 389 -30.49 -14.54 -5.97
N ASP A 390 -31.63 -14.93 -5.42
CA ASP A 390 -32.45 -14.05 -4.59
C ASP A 390 -31.68 -13.57 -3.33
N ASN A 391 -32.01 -12.36 -2.84
CA ASN A 391 -31.42 -11.73 -1.64
C ASN A 391 -29.91 -11.40 -1.74
N ASP A 392 -29.46 -10.83 -2.86
CA ASP A 392 -28.06 -10.40 -3.11
C ASP A 392 -27.00 -11.50 -2.98
N LYS A 393 -27.41 -12.78 -2.96
CA LYS A 393 -26.50 -13.92 -2.94
C LYS A 393 -26.04 -14.25 -4.35
N VAL A 394 -24.79 -14.66 -4.50
CA VAL A 394 -24.23 -15.07 -5.80
C VAL A 394 -23.71 -16.51 -5.70
N SER A 395 -24.17 -17.37 -6.60
CA SER A 395 -23.56 -18.68 -6.81
C SER A 395 -22.40 -18.61 -7.80
N ILE A 396 -21.34 -19.35 -7.51
CA ILE A 396 -20.13 -19.43 -8.33
C ILE A 396 -20.07 -20.84 -8.89
N ASN A 397 -20.09 -20.96 -10.22
CA ASN A 397 -19.90 -22.22 -10.91
C ASN A 397 -18.56 -22.20 -11.64
N LEU A 398 -17.86 -23.33 -11.56
CA LEU A 398 -16.68 -23.61 -12.38
C LEU A 398 -17.10 -24.53 -13.52
N ILE A 399 -16.85 -24.11 -14.76
CA ILE A 399 -17.30 -24.78 -15.98
C ILE A 399 -16.07 -25.17 -16.79
N GLU A 400 -15.96 -26.43 -17.17
CA GLU A 400 -14.92 -26.86 -18.09
C GLU A 400 -15.24 -26.35 -19.50
N LEU A 401 -14.33 -25.57 -20.08
CA LEU A 401 -14.42 -25.11 -21.46
C LEU A 401 -13.33 -25.76 -22.33
N PRO A 402 -13.52 -25.86 -23.66
CA PRO A 402 -12.48 -26.32 -24.59
C PRO A 402 -11.20 -25.48 -24.47
N ALA A 403 -10.03 -26.07 -24.74
CA ALA A 403 -8.72 -25.42 -24.54
C ALA A 403 -8.55 -24.17 -25.41
N GLU A 404 -9.17 -24.21 -26.59
CA GLU A 404 -9.23 -23.18 -27.61
C GLU A 404 -9.87 -21.89 -27.07
N SER A 405 -10.69 -21.99 -26.01
CA SER A 405 -11.27 -20.83 -25.33
C SER A 405 -10.23 -19.93 -24.64
N CYS A 406 -9.00 -20.42 -24.47
CA CYS A 406 -7.86 -19.73 -23.85
C CYS A 406 -6.59 -19.75 -24.71
N ALA A 407 -6.69 -20.12 -25.98
CA ALA A 407 -5.55 -20.08 -26.89
C ALA A 407 -4.96 -18.66 -26.95
N VAL A 408 -3.63 -18.57 -26.86
CA VAL A 408 -2.90 -17.33 -27.18
C VAL A 408 -3.16 -17.07 -28.67
N PRO A 409 -3.66 -15.91 -29.11
CA PRO A 409 -3.56 -15.58 -30.52
C PRO A 409 -2.08 -15.55 -30.86
N ASP A 410 -1.68 -16.37 -31.83
CA ASP A 410 -0.30 -16.50 -32.30
C ASP A 410 0.37 -15.15 -32.59
#